data_AF-A0A094QAD4-F1
#
_entry.id   AF-A0A094QAD4-F1
#
_cell.length_a   1.000
_cell.length_b   1.000
_cell.length_c   1.000
_cell.angle_alpha   90.00
_cell.angle_beta   90.00
_cell.angle_gamma   90.00
#
_symmetry.space_group_name_H-M   'P 1'
#
loop_
_entity.id
_entity.type
_entity.pdbx_description
1 polymer ?
#
loop_
_entity_poly.entity_id
_entity_poly.type
_entity_poly.pdbx_seq_one_letter_code
_entity_poly.pdbx_strand_id
1 'polypeptide(L)'
;NLVAPLLGASLDNALRNGDAAITGPVARGDAGTVREHLRVLANFDPAVSQAYRAMARLTAIRALASGTLQPQLAEELLIVLADES
;
A
#
# COMPACT_ATOMS: atom_id res chain seq x y z
N ASN A 1 -11.32 7.10 -20.49
CA ASN A 1 -10.83 6.02 -19.61
C ASN A 1 -10.60 6.62 -18.22
N LEU A 2 -11.21 6.05 -17.16
CA LEU A 2 -11.16 6.58 -15.79
C LEU A 2 -9.76 6.54 -15.15
N VAL A 3 -8.85 5.73 -15.68
CA VAL A 3 -7.50 5.54 -15.11
C VAL A 3 -6.58 6.74 -15.37
N ALA A 4 -6.69 7.40 -16.53
CA ALA A 4 -5.76 8.46 -16.90
C ALA A 4 -5.78 9.67 -15.94
N PRO A 5 -6.95 10.22 -15.53
CA PRO A 5 -7.00 11.28 -14.52
C PRO A 5 -6.44 10.87 -13.15
N LEU A 6 -6.66 9.61 -12.73
CA LEU A 6 -6.16 9.09 -11.44
C LEU A 6 -4.63 9.01 -11.42
N LEU A 7 -4.04 8.52 -12.51
CA LEU A 7 -2.58 8.44 -12.64
C LEU A 7 -1.96 9.83 -12.70
N GLY A 8 -2.55 10.76 -13.44
CA GLY A 8 -2.11 12.16 -13.49
C GLY A 8 -2.11 12.81 -12.11
N ALA A 9 -3.22 12.71 -11.38
CA ALA A 9 -3.32 13.25 -10.02
C ALA A 9 -2.32 12.61 -9.04
N SER A 10 -2.10 11.30 -9.15
CA SER A 10 -1.14 10.58 -8.30
C SER A 10 0.30 11.02 -8.56
N LEU A 11 0.67 11.20 -9.82
CA LEU A 11 1.98 11.70 -10.22
C LEU A 11 2.20 13.15 -9.75
N ASP A 12 1.23 14.03 -10.01
CA ASP A 12 1.28 15.43 -9.58
C ASP A 12 1.43 15.55 -8.06
N ASN A 13 0.71 14.71 -7.30
CA ASN A 13 0.81 14.69 -5.84
C ASN A 13 2.19 14.23 -5.38
N ALA A 14 2.74 13.17 -5.99
CA ALA A 14 4.08 12.67 -5.67
C ALA A 14 5.18 13.70 -5.97
N LEU A 15 5.08 14.42 -7.09
CA LEU A 15 6.04 15.47 -7.45
C LEU A 15 6.02 16.66 -6.48
N ARG A 16 4.85 17.02 -5.97
CA ARG A 16 4.69 18.15 -5.03
C ARG A 16 5.06 17.80 -3.60
N ASN A 17 4.65 16.61 -3.13
CA ASN A 17 4.62 16.28 -1.70
C ASN A 17 5.55 15.11 -1.31
N GLY A 18 6.22 14.47 -2.27
CA GLY A 18 7.15 13.38 -1.98
C GLY A 18 6.50 12.25 -1.17
N ASP A 19 7.15 11.82 -0.08
CA ASP A 19 6.60 10.75 0.79
C ASP A 19 5.33 11.17 1.54
N ALA A 20 5.08 12.47 1.75
CA ALA A 20 3.82 12.94 2.31
C ALA A 20 2.63 12.74 1.33
N ALA A 21 2.92 12.45 0.05
CA ALA A 21 1.92 12.12 -0.96
C ALA A 21 1.40 10.68 -0.86
N ILE A 22 2.03 9.83 -0.03
CA ILE A 22 1.67 8.43 0.12
C ILE A 22 0.28 8.34 0.76
N THR A 23 -0.68 7.75 0.05
CA THR A 23 -2.07 7.58 0.50
C THR A 23 -2.53 6.14 0.33
N GLY A 24 -3.80 5.87 0.65
CA GLY A 24 -4.39 4.55 0.56
C GLY A 24 -4.34 3.76 1.87
N PRO A 25 -4.81 2.50 1.86
CA PRO A 25 -4.96 1.71 3.08
C PRO A 25 -3.61 1.43 3.77
N VAL A 26 -2.55 1.20 2.99
CA VAL A 26 -1.19 0.98 3.53
C VAL A 26 -0.69 2.21 4.30
N ALA A 27 -0.85 3.41 3.72
CA ALA A 27 -0.43 4.67 4.34
C ALA A 27 -1.14 4.94 5.68
N ARG A 28 -2.42 4.51 5.79
CA ARG A 28 -3.22 4.66 7.01
C ARG A 28 -3.06 3.51 8.00
N GLY A 29 -2.29 2.47 7.65
CA GLY A 29 -2.16 1.28 8.50
C GLY A 29 -3.43 0.42 8.55
N ASP A 30 -4.29 0.49 7.54
CA ASP A 30 -5.53 -0.27 7.45
C ASP A 30 -5.25 -1.71 7.01
N ALA A 31 -4.78 -2.52 7.96
CA ALA A 31 -4.42 -3.93 7.75
C ALA A 31 -5.64 -4.78 7.34
N GLY A 32 -6.84 -4.41 7.77
CA GLY A 32 -8.11 -5.05 7.39
C GLY A 32 -8.36 -4.96 5.88
N THR A 33 -8.30 -3.74 5.33
CA THR A 33 -8.45 -3.53 3.88
C THR A 33 -7.35 -4.22 3.08
N VAL A 34 -6.10 -4.16 3.55
CA VAL A 34 -4.97 -4.82 2.86
C VAL A 34 -5.12 -6.34 2.83
N ARG A 35 -5.60 -6.96 3.91
CA ARG A 35 -5.90 -8.40 3.96
C ARG A 35 -6.96 -8.78 2.94
N GLU A 36 -8.03 -8.00 2.84
CA GLU A 36 -9.10 -8.28 1.87
C GLU A 36 -8.62 -8.11 0.43
N HIS A 37 -7.82 -7.09 0.14
CA HIS A 37 -7.19 -6.94 -1.18
C HIS A 37 -6.34 -8.16 -1.54
N LEU A 38 -5.48 -8.62 -0.62
CA LEU A 38 -4.63 -9.80 -0.86
C LEU A 38 -5.46 -11.05 -1.16
N ARG A 39 -6.56 -11.26 -0.42
CA ARG A 39 -7.49 -12.37 -0.64
C ARG A 39 -8.10 -12.32 -2.04
N VAL A 40 -8.58 -11.15 -2.47
CA VAL A 40 -9.19 -10.97 -3.80
C VAL A 40 -8.15 -11.14 -4.91
N LEU A 41 -6.96 -10.55 -4.75
CA LEU A 41 -5.90 -10.60 -5.76
C LEU A 41 -5.31 -12.01 -5.91
N ALA A 42 -5.13 -12.75 -4.81
CA ALA A 42 -4.65 -14.13 -4.87
C ALA A 42 -5.62 -15.06 -5.63
N ASN A 43 -6.92 -14.84 -5.45
CA ASN A 43 -7.96 -15.58 -6.21
C ASN A 43 -7.98 -15.22 -7.70
N PHE A 44 -7.53 -14.02 -8.07
CA PHE A 44 -7.45 -13.59 -9.46
C PHE A 44 -6.18 -14.12 -10.14
N ASP A 45 -5.01 -13.85 -9.54
CA ASP A 45 -3.71 -14.32 -9.99
C ASP A 45 -2.68 -14.20 -8.83
N PRO A 46 -2.06 -15.31 -8.39
CA PRO A 46 -1.02 -15.29 -7.36
C PRO A 46 0.13 -14.30 -7.64
N ALA A 47 0.52 -14.12 -8.91
CA ALA A 47 1.59 -13.19 -9.28
C ALA A 47 1.20 -11.73 -9.02
N VAL A 48 -0.08 -11.37 -9.21
CA VAL A 48 -0.61 -10.04 -8.91
C VAL A 48 -0.61 -9.79 -7.41
N SER A 49 -0.98 -10.79 -6.61
CA SER A 49 -0.90 -10.71 -5.15
C SER A 49 0.54 -10.51 -4.66
N GLN A 50 1.52 -11.24 -5.22
CA GLN A 50 2.93 -11.04 -4.90
C GLN A 50 3.43 -9.62 -5.26
N ALA A 51 3.08 -9.11 -6.44
CA ALA A 51 3.43 -7.75 -6.84
C ALA A 51 2.82 -6.71 -5.88
N TYR A 52 1.56 -6.90 -5.48
CA TYR A 52 0.90 -6.05 -4.50
C TYR A 52 1.60 -6.07 -3.13
N ARG A 53 2.00 -7.25 -2.64
CA ARG A 53 2.77 -7.38 -1.38
C ARG A 53 4.06 -6.59 -1.44
N ALA A 54 4.84 -6.73 -2.51
CA ALA A 54 6.11 -6.03 -2.67
C ALA A 54 5.93 -4.51 -2.63
N MET A 55 4.97 -3.99 -3.39
CA MET A 55 4.67 -2.56 -3.42
C MET A 55 4.15 -2.05 -2.06
N ALA A 56 3.23 -2.78 -1.43
CA ALA A 56 2.67 -2.41 -0.13
C ALA A 56 3.73 -2.40 0.98
N ARG A 57 4.67 -3.34 0.99
CA ARG A 57 5.80 -3.33 1.94
C ARG A 57 6.67 -2.08 1.77
N LEU A 58 7.04 -1.75 0.52
CA LEU A 58 7.82 -0.53 0.26
C LEU A 58 7.07 0.73 0.69
N THR A 59 5.78 0.80 0.41
CA THR A 59 4.92 1.91 0.83
C THR A 59 4.84 2.03 2.36
N ALA A 60 4.70 0.92 3.10
CA ALA A 60 4.68 0.91 4.55
C ALA A 60 6.01 1.41 5.14
N ILE A 61 7.15 0.97 4.59
CA ILE A 61 8.49 1.42 5.01
C ILE A 61 8.65 2.92 4.82
N ARG A 62 8.24 3.46 3.65
CA ARG A 62 8.33 4.89 3.36
C ARG A 62 7.40 5.73 4.25
N ALA A 63 6.18 5.26 4.50
CA ALA A 63 5.23 5.92 5.38
C ALA A 63 5.68 5.93 6.85
N LEU A 64 6.32 4.85 7.30
CA LEU A 64 6.93 4.79 8.63
C LEU A 64 8.12 5.76 8.73
N ALA A 65 8.99 5.79 7.73
CA ALA A 65 10.15 6.68 7.69
C ALA A 65 9.76 8.17 7.64
N SER A 66 8.64 8.51 7.00
CA SER A 66 8.12 9.88 6.94
C SER A 66 7.25 10.26 8.14
N GLY A 67 6.98 9.33 9.06
CA GLY A 67 6.17 9.55 10.25
C GLY A 67 4.66 9.63 10.00
N THR A 68 4.20 9.34 8.77
CA THR A 68 2.76 9.33 8.44
C THR A 68 2.06 8.05 8.89
N LEU A 69 2.82 6.96 9.07
CA LEU A 69 2.34 5.69 9.62
C LEU A 69 2.91 5.46 11.02
N GLN A 70 2.02 5.19 11.98
CA GLN A 70 2.42 4.87 13.35
C GLN A 70 3.09 3.48 13.42
N PRO A 71 4.17 3.29 14.22
CA PRO A 71 4.89 2.03 14.30
C PRO A 71 4.01 0.82 14.62
N GLN A 72 3.03 0.96 15.51
CA GLN A 72 2.13 -0.13 15.91
C GLN A 72 1.24 -0.60 14.75
N LEU A 73 0.76 0.34 13.93
CA LEU A 73 -0.04 0.01 12.74
C LEU A 73 0.84 -0.58 11.63
N ALA A 74 2.09 -0.12 11.52
CA ALA A 74 3.05 -0.68 10.58
C ALA A 74 3.37 -2.15 10.91
N GLU A 75 3.50 -2.50 12.19
CA GLU A 75 3.75 -3.88 12.62
C GLU A 75 2.61 -4.82 12.19
N GLU A 76 1.36 -4.47 12.50
CA GLU A 76 0.20 -5.28 12.09
C GLU A 76 0.14 -5.46 10.56
N LEU A 77 0.40 -4.37 9.84
CA LEU A 77 0.41 -4.37 8.39
C LEU A 77 1.51 -5.26 7.81
N LEU A 78 2.72 -5.22 8.37
CA LEU A 78 3.84 -6.04 7.94
C LEU A 78 3.60 -7.52 8.23
N ILE A 79 2.90 -7.87 9.30
CA ILE A 79 2.45 -9.25 9.57
C ILE A 79 1.52 -9.73 8.46
N VAL A 80 0.49 -8.94 8.10
CA VAL A 80 -0.42 -9.29 6.98
C VAL A 80 0.33 -9.46 5.66
N LEU A 81 1.32 -8.60 5.40
CA LEU A 81 2.13 -8.65 4.19
C LEU A 81 3.15 -9.80 4.17
N ALA A 82 3.50 -10.36 5.33
CA ALA A 82 4.40 -11.51 5.49
C ALA A 82 3.70 -12.85 5.30
N ASP A 83 2.41 -12.92 5.56
CA ASP A 83 1.62 -14.15 5.44
C ASP A 83 1.45 -14.58 3.98
N GLU A 84 2.06 -15.67 3.54
CA GLU A 84 1.96 -16.20 2.16
C GLU A 84 0.85 -17.25 1.98
N SER A 85 -0.01 -17.44 2.99
CA SER A 85 -1.09 -18.43 3.00
C SER A 85 -2.10 -18.26 1.85
#